data_AF-J2ZVD3-F1
#
_entry.id   AF-J2ZVD3-F1
#
_cell.length_a   1.000
_cell.length_b   1.000
_cell.length_c   1.000
_cell.angle_alpha   90.00
_cell.angle_beta   90.00
_cell.angle_gamma   90.00
#
_symmetry.space_group_name_H-M   'P 1'
#
loop_
_entity.id
_entity.type
_entity.pdbx_description
1 polymer ?
#
loop_
_entity_poly.entity_id
_entity_poly.type
_entity_poly.pdbx_seq_one_letter_code
_entity_poly.pdbx_strand_id
1 'polypeptide(L)'
;MNMKEVPEPTAPPKDKLPGRLVATESSGDATFLIAVTEGNSRFTPGSGAGLIVSPRTPYNRVLLPRMALSATVMRDGNIVSQGNLQTTLDPQLSLYYAANIEDLNPGDTVTIEIDSPPQLARHDGYETAFLDMQPIRFTL
;
A
#
# COMPACT_ATOMS: atom_id res chain seq x y z
N MET A 1 11.80 31.54 7.66
CA MET A 1 11.89 30.31 6.86
C MET A 1 10.74 30.30 5.87
N ASN A 2 10.99 29.99 4.60
CA ASN A 2 9.94 29.93 3.60
C ASN A 2 9.21 28.59 3.77
N MET A 3 7.92 28.62 4.11
CA MET A 3 7.15 27.41 4.47
C MET A 3 7.11 26.36 3.33
N LYS A 4 7.40 26.79 2.09
CA LYS A 4 7.40 25.95 0.89
C LYS A 4 8.58 24.98 0.77
N GLU A 5 9.60 25.09 1.63
CA GLU A 5 10.81 24.25 1.57
C GLU A 5 10.84 23.14 2.64
N VAL A 6 9.83 23.06 3.50
CA VAL A 6 9.73 21.99 4.49
C VAL A 6 9.16 20.74 3.81
N PRO A 7 9.87 19.59 3.85
CA PRO A 7 9.33 18.34 3.34
C PRO A 7 8.07 17.94 4.10
N GLU A 8 6.97 17.74 3.38
CA GLU A 8 5.73 17.25 3.96
C GLU A 8 5.68 15.71 3.88
N PRO A 9 5.21 15.02 4.93
CA PRO A 9 5.06 13.56 4.92
C PRO A 9 3.78 13.16 4.16
N THR A 10 3.65 13.58 2.91
CA THR A 10 2.47 13.35 2.08
C THR A 10 2.77 12.38 0.94
N ALA A 11 1.88 11.42 0.72
CA ALA A 11 1.95 10.50 -0.40
C ALA A 11 1.70 11.27 -1.71
N PRO A 12 2.36 10.87 -2.82
CA PRO A 12 2.12 11.47 -4.13
C PRO A 12 0.68 11.23 -4.59
N PRO A 13 0.16 12.02 -5.55
CA PRO A 13 -1.19 11.82 -6.06
C PRO A 13 -1.31 10.49 -6.82
N LYS A 14 -2.55 10.00 -6.98
CA LYS A 14 -2.82 8.65 -7.52
C LYS A 14 -2.24 8.43 -8.93
N ASP A 15 -2.18 9.47 -9.74
CA ASP A 15 -1.64 9.48 -11.11
C ASP A 15 -0.11 9.42 -11.16
N LYS A 16 0.56 9.45 -10.01
CA LYS A 16 2.00 9.28 -9.86
C LYS A 16 2.40 7.90 -9.34
N LEU A 17 1.43 7.04 -8.99
CA LEU A 17 1.74 5.65 -8.70
C LEU A 17 2.21 4.94 -9.97
N PRO A 18 3.29 4.14 -9.90
CA PRO A 18 3.81 3.44 -11.06
C PRO A 18 2.95 2.21 -11.37
N GLY A 19 3.10 1.70 -12.60
CA GLY A 19 2.37 0.53 -13.04
C GLY A 19 0.88 0.80 -13.23
N ARG A 20 0.06 -0.25 -13.05
CA ARG A 20 -1.39 -0.19 -13.18
C ARG A 20 -2.00 -0.10 -11.78
N LEU A 21 -2.81 0.93 -11.52
CA LEU A 21 -3.67 0.97 -10.33
C LEU A 21 -4.76 -0.08 -10.48
N VAL A 22 -4.83 -1.03 -9.54
CA VAL A 22 -5.75 -2.18 -9.60
C VAL A 22 -6.85 -2.10 -8.56
N ALA A 23 -6.62 -1.39 -7.45
CA ALA A 23 -7.63 -1.19 -6.42
C ALA A 23 -7.44 0.14 -5.67
N THR A 24 -8.55 0.65 -5.13
CA THR A 24 -8.61 1.81 -4.24
C THR A 24 -9.62 1.49 -3.17
N GLU A 25 -9.13 1.12 -1.99
CA GLU A 25 -9.94 0.58 -0.91
C GLU A 25 -9.76 1.39 0.36
N SER A 26 -10.62 1.18 1.35
CA SER A 26 -10.54 1.87 2.63
C SER A 26 -10.61 0.90 3.80
N SER A 27 -9.86 1.19 4.84
CA SER A 27 -9.89 0.43 6.10
C SER A 27 -9.47 1.33 7.26
N GLY A 28 -10.22 1.33 8.36
CA GLY A 28 -9.94 2.13 9.56
C GLY A 28 -9.62 3.60 9.29
N ASP A 29 -10.41 4.28 8.45
CA ASP A 29 -10.23 5.68 8.02
C ASP A 29 -8.99 5.97 7.15
N ALA A 30 -8.25 4.94 6.74
CA ALA A 30 -7.20 5.04 5.74
C ALA A 30 -7.73 4.70 4.33
N THR A 31 -7.16 5.33 3.32
CA THR A 31 -7.27 4.92 1.91
C THR A 31 -6.03 4.14 1.51
N PHE A 32 -6.21 3.05 0.78
CA PHE A 32 -5.15 2.20 0.26
C PHE A 32 -5.22 2.23 -1.26
N LEU A 33 -4.21 2.84 -1.88
CA LEU A 33 -4.01 2.72 -3.32
C LEU A 33 -3.10 1.53 -3.60
N ILE A 34 -3.55 0.64 -4.47
CA ILE A 34 -2.86 -0.62 -4.76
C ILE A 34 -2.56 -0.67 -6.25
N ALA A 35 -1.28 -0.80 -6.59
CA ALA A 35 -0.80 -0.83 -7.96
C ALA A 35 0.07 -2.06 -8.22
N VAL A 36 0.08 -2.52 -9.46
CA VAL A 36 0.90 -3.64 -9.93
C VAL A 36 1.88 -3.14 -10.99
N THR A 37 3.16 -3.44 -10.81
CA THR A 37 4.22 -3.24 -11.81
C THR A 37 4.62 -4.57 -12.42
N GLU A 38 5.03 -4.56 -13.69
CA GLU A 38 5.49 -5.77 -14.38
C GLU A 38 7.01 -5.90 -14.31
N GLY A 39 7.49 -7.11 -14.01
CA GLY A 39 8.90 -7.46 -14.02
C GLY A 39 9.75 -6.65 -13.04
N ASN A 40 11.04 -6.52 -13.36
CA ASN A 40 11.99 -5.80 -12.53
C ASN A 40 11.75 -4.29 -12.64
N SER A 41 11.33 -3.69 -11.52
CA SER A 41 11.10 -2.26 -11.39
C SER A 41 11.92 -1.72 -10.23
N ARG A 42 12.40 -0.47 -10.31
CA ARG A 42 13.08 0.15 -9.16
C ARG A 42 12.19 0.23 -7.91
N PHE A 43 10.86 0.22 -8.11
CA PHE A 43 9.88 0.30 -7.03
C PHE A 43 9.61 -1.05 -6.38
N THR A 44 9.85 -2.13 -7.11
CA THR A 44 9.74 -3.53 -6.67
C THR A 44 10.87 -4.34 -7.33
N PRO A 45 12.12 -4.21 -6.85
CA PRO A 45 13.24 -4.86 -7.51
C PRO A 45 13.15 -6.38 -7.38
N GLY A 46 13.39 -7.11 -8.47
CA GLY A 46 13.30 -8.57 -8.50
C GLY A 46 12.58 -9.14 -9.71
N SER A 47 12.22 -10.41 -9.63
CA SER A 47 11.41 -11.12 -10.62
C SER A 47 9.93 -11.15 -10.22
N GLY A 48 9.06 -11.33 -11.21
CA GLY A 48 7.61 -11.40 -11.00
C GLY A 48 6.90 -10.06 -11.10
N ALA A 49 5.62 -10.04 -10.73
CA ALA A 49 4.85 -8.81 -10.65
C ALA A 49 5.10 -8.14 -9.30
N GLY A 50 5.29 -6.82 -9.32
CA GLY A 50 5.46 -6.04 -8.11
C GLY A 50 4.14 -5.51 -7.60
N LEU A 51 3.76 -5.83 -6.36
CA LEU A 51 2.64 -5.23 -5.67
C LEU A 51 3.11 -4.00 -4.89
N ILE A 52 2.49 -2.85 -5.11
CA ILE A 52 2.73 -1.60 -4.39
C ILE A 52 1.45 -1.22 -3.66
N VAL A 53 1.56 -1.01 -2.36
CA VAL A 53 0.46 -0.58 -1.49
C VAL A 53 0.86 0.74 -0.84
N SER A 54 0.02 1.75 -1.00
CA SER A 54 0.26 3.09 -0.45
C SER A 54 -0.91 3.52 0.45
N PRO A 55 -0.88 3.13 1.73
CA PRO A 55 -1.82 3.57 2.75
C PRO A 55 -1.60 5.06 3.04
N ARG A 56 -2.69 5.81 3.11
CA ARG A 56 -2.69 7.27 3.29
C ARG A 56 -3.99 7.74 3.90
N THR A 57 -3.98 8.90 4.54
CA THR A 57 -5.23 9.56 4.90
C THR A 57 -6.00 10.00 3.64
N PRO A 58 -7.34 10.01 3.66
CA PRO A 58 -8.16 10.23 2.46
C PRO A 58 -8.03 11.62 1.84
N TYR A 59 -7.87 12.68 2.65
CA TYR A 59 -7.96 14.06 2.18
C TYR A 59 -6.59 14.72 1.94
N ASN A 60 -5.72 14.70 2.94
CA ASN A 60 -4.41 15.34 2.89
C ASN A 60 -3.26 14.38 2.54
N ARG A 61 -3.57 13.08 2.34
CA ARG A 61 -2.62 12.04 1.90
C ARG A 61 -1.42 11.89 2.83
N VAL A 62 -1.58 12.15 4.12
CA VAL A 62 -0.54 11.91 5.11
C VAL A 62 -0.17 10.43 5.07
N LEU A 63 1.14 10.17 5.03
CA LEU A 63 1.70 8.83 5.01
C LEU A 63 1.36 8.09 6.32
N LEU A 64 1.11 6.79 6.22
CA LEU A 64 0.82 5.92 7.37
C LEU A 64 1.97 4.94 7.58
N PRO A 65 3.05 5.35 8.29
CA PRO A 65 4.23 4.53 8.48
C PRO A 65 4.04 3.47 9.56
N ARG A 66 4.99 2.53 9.64
CA ARG A 66 5.10 1.52 10.70
C ARG A 66 3.91 0.56 10.80
N MET A 67 3.16 0.39 9.71
CA MET A 67 2.27 -0.74 9.53
C MET A 67 3.08 -2.02 9.26
N ALA A 68 2.53 -3.17 9.64
CA ALA A 68 2.91 -4.46 9.09
C ALA A 68 1.76 -4.92 8.19
N LEU A 69 2.09 -5.29 6.94
CA LEU A 69 1.13 -5.75 5.96
C LEU A 69 1.62 -7.08 5.38
N SER A 70 0.68 -7.98 5.10
CA SER A 70 0.93 -9.18 4.33
C SER A 70 -0.11 -9.31 3.21
N ALA A 71 0.26 -10.01 2.15
CA ALA A 71 -0.63 -10.30 1.03
C ALA A 71 -0.79 -11.81 0.88
N THR A 72 -2.02 -12.23 0.59
CA THR A 72 -2.36 -13.58 0.17
C THR A 72 -3.04 -13.51 -1.19
N VAL A 73 -2.61 -14.36 -2.12
CA VAL A 73 -3.19 -14.48 -3.46
C VAL A 73 -3.85 -15.84 -3.58
N MET A 74 -5.13 -15.83 -3.96
CA MET A 74 -5.92 -17.03 -4.17
C MET A 74 -6.36 -17.17 -5.62
N ARG A 75 -6.26 -18.39 -6.15
CA ARG A 75 -6.79 -18.80 -7.45
C ARG A 75 -7.58 -20.08 -7.29
N ASP A 76 -8.81 -20.11 -7.82
CA ASP A 76 -9.69 -21.29 -7.77
C ASP A 76 -9.83 -21.90 -6.37
N GLY A 77 -9.89 -21.04 -5.34
CA GLY A 77 -10.02 -21.45 -3.93
C GLY A 77 -8.72 -21.87 -3.24
N ASN A 78 -7.57 -21.89 -3.94
CA ASN A 78 -6.28 -22.28 -3.38
C ASN A 78 -5.36 -21.07 -3.20
N ILE A 79 -4.54 -21.06 -2.15
CA ILE A 79 -3.48 -20.06 -1.98
C ILE A 79 -2.35 -20.39 -2.97
N VAL A 80 -2.06 -19.46 -3.89
CA VAL A 80 -0.97 -19.61 -4.86
C VAL A 80 0.27 -18.81 -4.48
N SER A 81 0.10 -17.75 -3.67
CA SER A 81 1.22 -16.97 -3.14
C SER A 81 0.83 -16.30 -1.82
N GLN A 82 1.79 -16.11 -0.92
CA GLN A 82 1.61 -15.35 0.31
C GLN A 82 2.95 -14.77 0.80
N GLY A 83 2.91 -13.60 1.43
CA GLY A 83 4.12 -13.02 2.03
C GLY A 83 3.92 -11.62 2.59
N ASN A 84 4.94 -11.14 3.30
CA ASN A 84 4.95 -9.82 3.91
C ASN A 84 5.33 -8.74 2.90
N LEU A 85 4.68 -7.58 2.98
CA LEU A 85 5.09 -6.40 2.22
C LEU A 85 6.15 -5.63 3.01
N GLN A 86 7.26 -5.35 2.33
CA GLN A 86 8.37 -4.59 2.88
C GLN A 86 8.08 -3.10 2.84
N THR A 87 8.35 -2.40 3.95
CA THR A 87 8.34 -0.93 3.94
C THR A 87 9.48 -0.43 3.05
N THR A 88 9.17 0.42 2.08
CA THR A 88 10.11 0.96 1.11
C THR A 88 10.05 2.48 1.09
N LEU A 89 11.20 3.11 0.82
CA LEU A 89 11.35 4.55 0.66
C LEU A 89 11.88 4.84 -0.74
N ASP A 90 11.21 5.74 -1.45
CA ASP A 90 11.63 6.23 -2.76
C ASP A 90 11.45 7.76 -2.84
N PRO A 91 12.34 8.51 -3.50
CA PRO A 91 12.22 9.97 -3.62
C PRO A 91 10.94 10.47 -4.30
N GLN A 92 10.27 9.65 -5.12
CA GLN A 92 9.04 10.01 -5.82
C GLN A 92 7.79 9.44 -5.17
N LEU A 93 7.89 8.26 -4.53
CA LEU A 93 6.75 7.62 -3.85
C LEU A 93 6.68 7.88 -2.35
N SER A 94 7.72 8.47 -1.78
CA SER A 94 7.89 8.58 -0.33
C SER A 94 7.84 7.19 0.32
N LEU A 95 7.05 6.99 1.37
CA LEU A 95 6.90 5.69 2.03
C LEU A 95 5.75 4.89 1.42
N TYR A 96 6.02 3.63 1.09
CA TYR A 96 5.05 2.66 0.61
C TYR A 96 5.42 1.24 1.04
N TYR A 97 4.55 0.30 0.77
CA TYR A 97 4.72 -1.12 1.09
C TYR A 97 4.76 -1.93 -0.20
N ALA A 98 5.70 -2.86 -0.31
CA ALA A 98 5.89 -3.60 -1.55
C ALA A 98 6.29 -5.06 -1.36
N ALA A 99 5.87 -5.90 -2.29
CA ALA A 99 6.30 -7.29 -2.40
C ALA A 99 6.37 -7.68 -3.88
N ASN A 100 7.29 -8.58 -4.23
CA ASN A 100 7.21 -9.30 -5.49
C ASN A 100 6.29 -10.51 -5.28
N ILE A 101 5.34 -10.68 -6.19
CA ILE A 101 4.39 -11.78 -6.20
C ILE A 101 4.62 -12.58 -7.47
N GLU A 102 5.06 -13.82 -7.31
CA GLU A 102 5.17 -14.77 -8.41
C GLU A 102 3.78 -15.22 -8.87
N ASP A 103 3.63 -15.44 -10.18
CA ASP A 103 2.42 -15.97 -10.80
C ASP A 103 1.12 -15.21 -10.54
N LEU A 104 1.18 -13.89 -10.35
CA LEU A 104 0.00 -13.03 -10.20
C LEU A 104 -0.73 -12.83 -11.54
N ASN A 105 -1.98 -13.29 -11.66
CA ASN A 105 -2.77 -13.28 -12.91
C ASN A 105 -4.14 -12.58 -12.76
N PRO A 106 -4.71 -12.06 -13.87
CA PRO A 106 -6.08 -11.56 -13.87
C PRO A 106 -7.08 -12.62 -13.38
N GLY A 107 -8.04 -12.20 -12.57
CA GLY A 107 -9.02 -13.08 -11.92
C GLY A 107 -8.57 -13.63 -10.56
N ASP A 108 -7.31 -13.47 -10.18
CA ASP A 108 -6.86 -13.81 -8.83
C ASP A 108 -7.52 -12.92 -7.79
N THR A 109 -7.84 -13.51 -6.64
CA THR A 109 -8.26 -12.75 -5.47
C THR A 109 -7.02 -12.41 -4.64
N VAL A 110 -6.82 -11.13 -4.37
CA VAL A 110 -5.75 -10.65 -3.49
C VAL A 110 -6.37 -10.13 -2.20
N THR A 111 -5.87 -10.61 -1.06
CA THR A 111 -6.17 -10.08 0.26
C THR A 111 -4.91 -9.43 0.83
N ILE A 112 -5.01 -8.17 1.25
CA ILE A 112 -4.00 -7.48 2.04
C ILE A 112 -4.46 -7.46 3.49
N GLU A 113 -3.74 -8.15 4.34
CA GLU A 113 -3.93 -8.15 5.80
C GLU A 113 -3.18 -6.95 6.40
N ILE A 114 -3.82 -6.33 7.41
CA ILE A 114 -3.20 -5.28 8.22
C ILE A 114 -2.78 -5.92 9.55
N ASP A 115 -1.59 -6.52 9.56
CA ASP A 115 -1.04 -7.24 10.72
C ASP A 115 -0.76 -6.30 11.91
N SER A 116 -0.43 -5.04 11.63
CA SER A 116 -0.42 -3.99 12.65
C SER A 116 -0.77 -2.61 12.08
N PRO A 117 -1.55 -1.79 12.82
CA PRO A 117 -1.95 -0.46 12.38
C PRO A 117 -0.76 0.52 12.42
N PRO A 118 -0.87 1.66 11.72
CA PRO A 118 0.18 2.66 11.69
C PRO A 118 0.46 3.22 13.08
N GLN A 119 1.73 3.53 13.33
CA GLN A 119 2.17 4.15 14.58
C GLN A 119 2.38 5.64 14.35
N LEU A 120 1.28 6.39 14.36
CA LEU A 120 1.25 7.84 14.17
C LEU A 120 0.71 8.52 15.43
N ALA A 121 1.27 9.69 15.75
CA ALA A 121 0.71 10.56 16.75
C ALA A 121 -0.65 11.08 16.24
N ARG A 122 -1.73 10.63 16.88
CA ARG A 122 -3.11 10.96 16.51
C ARG A 122 -3.47 12.32 17.09
N HIS A 123 -3.05 13.36 16.38
CA HIS A 123 -3.44 14.75 16.60
C HIS A 123 -4.10 15.25 15.29
N ASP A 124 -4.80 16.37 15.32
CA ASP A 124 -5.61 16.88 14.18
C ASP A 124 -6.83 16.00 13.79
N GLY A 125 -7.58 15.48 14.76
CA GLY A 125 -8.88 14.86 14.47
C GLY A 125 -8.84 13.38 14.07
N TYR A 126 -7.67 12.74 14.20
CA TYR A 126 -7.48 11.30 13.94
C TYR A 126 -7.48 10.45 15.23
N GLU A 127 -7.99 10.97 16.35
CA GLU A 127 -7.96 10.31 17.66
C GLU A 127 -8.62 8.92 17.64
N THR A 128 -9.61 8.73 16.77
CA THR A 128 -10.36 7.47 16.60
C THR A 128 -9.95 6.66 15.38
N ALA A 129 -8.98 7.14 14.58
CA ALA A 129 -8.61 6.51 13.31
C ALA A 129 -7.64 5.34 13.50
N PHE A 130 -7.63 4.42 12.53
CA PHE A 130 -6.70 3.28 12.44
C PHE A 130 -6.71 2.37 13.68
N LEU A 131 -7.85 2.25 14.37
CA LEU A 131 -8.00 1.39 15.55
C LEU A 131 -8.31 -0.05 15.16
N ASP A 132 -9.30 -0.22 14.28
CA ASP A 132 -9.68 -1.50 13.69
C ASP A 132 -9.57 -1.37 12.17
N MET A 133 -8.65 -2.15 11.59
CA MET A 133 -8.35 -2.12 10.17
C MET A 133 -8.64 -3.51 9.60
N GLN A 134 -9.84 -3.66 9.06
CA GLN A 134 -10.27 -4.88 8.38
C GLN A 134 -9.40 -5.16 7.15
N PRO A 135 -9.18 -6.44 6.79
CA PRO A 135 -8.40 -6.81 5.62
C PRO A 135 -9.02 -6.26 4.34
N ILE A 136 -8.17 -5.91 3.39
CA ILE A 136 -8.60 -5.39 2.09
C ILE A 136 -8.59 -6.53 1.08
N ARG A 137 -9.70 -6.72 0.37
CA ARG A 137 -9.84 -7.80 -0.61
C ARG A 137 -10.32 -7.27 -1.95
N PHE A 138 -9.64 -7.65 -3.02
CA PHE A 138 -10.00 -7.27 -4.39
C PHE A 138 -9.66 -8.38 -5.40
N THR A 139 -10.18 -8.27 -6.61
CA THR A 139 -9.86 -9.15 -7.73
C THR A 139 -9.02 -8.40 -8.75
N LEU A 140 -7.95 -9.03 -9.25
CA LEU A 140 -7.00 -8.44 -10.19
C LEU A 140 -7.49 -8.45 -11.66
#